data_AF-A0A962ULB0-F1
#
_entry.id   AF-A0A962ULB0-F1
#
_cell.length_a   1.000
_cell.length_b   1.000
_cell.length_c   1.000
_cell.angle_alpha   90.00
_cell.angle_beta   90.00
_cell.angle_gamma   90.00
#
_symmetry.space_group_name_H-M   'P 1'
#
loop_
_entity.id
_entity.type
_entity.pdbx_description
1 polymer ?
#
loop_
_entity_poly.entity_id
_entity_poly.type
_entity_poly.pdbx_seq_one_letter_code
_entity_poly.pdbx_strand_id
1 'polypeptide(L)'
;MPHDVSPARLARMLGDSTCCQVEDTMRLSLAFFDSFDWRLHAAGLRLLQVATPQGKVLRLKDAAGVETVDAVEISVDPGWPADLPVSDLRRKVADLLEMRVLLPVARVDCEVTGLGVLNEDAKTVVRLQMLRLNCDSPEVHEPRTLWPRLRLVAVKGYEDDLAALAARLADEWEWPRAPECLFDEAVAAVGREPGDYSSKLEVPLKPGTMAVDALRKVMRNLLDTLQRNIAGARADLDSEFLHDLRVATRRTRSALTQVKHVLPDDVVSDFRQRFAWLGQVTGPTRDLDVFLLELPRYRASLPAAMADDLDILAVHLRAAQRVAQQKLKRELGSVQMRTLLDDWHAVLDADEPPGEPGWFADLPVERVAGRRISR
;
A
#
# COMPACT_ATOMS: atom_id res chain seq x y z
N MET A 1 -2.74 -20.87 17.71
CA MET A 1 -3.61 -21.71 18.55
C MET A 1 -4.65 -22.38 17.66
N PRO A 2 -5.15 -23.59 17.97
CA PRO A 2 -6.27 -24.18 17.23
C PRO A 2 -7.52 -23.29 17.25
N HIS A 3 -8.32 -23.31 16.17
CA HIS A 3 -9.50 -22.45 16.00
C HIS A 3 -10.65 -22.77 16.98
N ASP A 4 -10.71 -23.98 17.51
CA ASP A 4 -11.77 -24.51 18.37
C ASP A 4 -11.52 -24.28 19.87
N VAL A 5 -10.43 -23.61 20.23
CA VAL A 5 -10.12 -23.26 21.62
C VAL A 5 -10.86 -21.98 22.00
N SER A 6 -11.81 -22.09 22.93
CA SER A 6 -12.49 -20.95 23.56
C SER A 6 -11.77 -20.53 24.84
N PRO A 7 -12.00 -19.31 25.37
CA PRO A 7 -11.42 -18.88 26.64
C PRO A 7 -11.71 -19.86 27.80
N ALA A 8 -12.95 -20.35 27.89
CA ALA A 8 -13.35 -21.34 28.89
C ALA A 8 -12.70 -22.71 28.68
N ARG A 9 -12.41 -23.11 27.43
CA ARG A 9 -11.66 -24.35 27.14
C ARG A 9 -10.18 -24.18 27.51
N LEU A 10 -9.58 -23.05 27.17
CA LEU A 10 -8.20 -22.73 27.54
C LEU A 10 -8.02 -22.73 29.07
N ALA A 11 -8.93 -22.09 29.82
CA ALA A 11 -8.90 -22.10 31.28
C ALA A 11 -8.92 -23.52 31.86
N ARG A 12 -9.78 -24.41 31.33
CA ARG A 12 -9.82 -25.83 31.71
C ARG A 12 -8.51 -26.56 31.39
N MET A 13 -7.96 -26.34 30.19
CA MET A 13 -6.67 -26.95 29.80
C MET A 13 -5.51 -26.50 30.70
N LEU A 14 -5.58 -25.28 31.26
CA LEU A 14 -4.55 -24.74 32.14
C LEU A 14 -4.66 -25.21 33.61
N GLY A 15 -5.81 -25.76 34.03
CA GLY A 15 -6.03 -26.25 35.40
C GLY A 15 -7.37 -25.84 36.05
N ASP A 16 -8.45 -25.72 35.29
CA ASP A 16 -9.79 -25.24 35.72
C ASP A 16 -9.80 -23.81 36.32
N SER A 17 -10.97 -23.35 36.80
CA SER A 17 -11.21 -21.96 37.24
C SER A 17 -10.46 -21.56 38.52
N THR A 18 -9.85 -22.51 39.22
CA THR A 18 -8.97 -22.25 40.37
C THR A 18 -7.58 -21.79 39.95
N CYS A 19 -7.12 -22.20 38.76
CA CYS A 19 -5.80 -21.85 38.23
C CYS A 19 -5.86 -20.76 37.16
N CYS A 20 -7.05 -20.47 36.61
CA CYS A 20 -7.21 -19.49 35.54
C CYS A 20 -8.53 -18.73 35.66
N GLN A 21 -8.45 -17.40 35.73
CA GLN A 21 -9.61 -16.50 35.75
C GLN A 21 -9.79 -15.85 34.38
N VAL A 22 -10.97 -15.99 33.77
CA VAL A 22 -11.32 -15.30 32.52
C VAL A 22 -11.77 -13.87 32.85
N GLU A 23 -11.19 -12.89 32.15
CA GLU A 23 -11.49 -11.47 32.27
C GLU A 23 -12.43 -11.01 31.13
N ASP A 24 -12.81 -9.73 31.15
CA ASP A 24 -13.70 -9.15 30.14
C ASP A 24 -13.09 -9.19 28.73
N THR A 25 -13.98 -9.27 27.74
CA THR A 25 -13.59 -9.18 26.33
C THR A 25 -13.67 -7.73 25.87
N MET A 26 -12.57 -7.23 25.34
CA MET A 26 -12.46 -5.90 24.73
C MET A 26 -12.38 -6.02 23.21
N ARG A 27 -13.04 -5.09 22.51
CA ARG A 27 -12.88 -4.92 21.07
C ARG A 27 -11.89 -3.79 20.78
N LEU A 28 -10.99 -4.05 19.85
CA LEU A 28 -10.06 -3.05 19.30
C LEU A 28 -9.95 -3.23 17.79
N SER A 29 -9.52 -2.18 17.10
CA SER A 29 -9.23 -2.24 15.67
C SER A 29 -7.77 -1.92 15.42
N LEU A 30 -7.15 -2.67 14.52
CA LEU A 30 -5.77 -2.49 14.07
C LEU A 30 -5.81 -2.00 12.63
N ALA A 31 -5.02 -0.99 12.29
CA ALA A 31 -4.84 -0.56 10.91
C ALA A 31 -3.37 -0.40 10.59
N PHE A 32 -2.92 -1.05 9.52
CA PHE A 32 -1.57 -0.89 9.00
C PHE A 32 -1.58 0.19 7.92
N PHE A 33 -0.57 1.06 7.95
CA PHE A 33 -0.44 2.16 7.01
C PHE A 33 0.89 2.09 6.26
N ASP A 34 0.85 2.46 4.98
CA ASP A 34 2.02 2.67 4.13
C ASP A 34 1.68 3.69 3.04
N SER A 35 2.68 4.13 2.27
CA SER A 35 2.42 4.79 1.00
C SER A 35 1.93 3.80 -0.05
N PHE A 36 1.34 4.31 -1.13
CA PHE A 36 0.88 3.48 -2.24
C PHE A 36 1.99 2.62 -2.87
N ASP A 37 3.23 3.14 -2.86
CA ASP A 37 4.47 2.53 -3.34
C ASP A 37 5.31 1.90 -2.22
N TRP A 38 4.70 1.59 -1.07
CA TRP A 38 5.28 0.74 -0.01
C TRP A 38 6.60 1.24 0.58
N ARG A 39 6.74 2.55 0.77
CA ARG A 39 8.01 3.16 1.22
C ARG A 39 8.39 2.78 2.64
N LEU A 40 7.44 2.64 3.56
CA LEU A 40 7.74 2.17 4.92
C LEU A 40 8.13 0.70 4.90
N HIS A 41 7.40 -0.12 4.14
CA HIS A 41 7.71 -1.52 3.96
C HIS A 41 9.12 -1.72 3.40
N ALA A 42 9.49 -1.00 2.35
CA ALA A 42 10.81 -1.03 1.73
C ALA A 42 11.94 -0.61 2.70
N ALA A 43 11.63 0.25 3.67
CA ALA A 43 12.53 0.62 4.76
C ALA A 43 12.56 -0.38 5.93
N GLY A 44 11.83 -1.50 5.84
CA GLY A 44 11.73 -2.51 6.90
C GLY A 44 10.86 -2.09 8.08
N LEU A 45 9.99 -1.09 7.90
CA LEU A 45 9.15 -0.52 8.96
C LEU A 45 7.67 -0.87 8.75
N ARG A 46 6.91 -0.83 9.85
CA ARG A 46 5.47 -1.13 9.92
C ARG A 46 4.80 -0.07 10.79
N LEU A 47 4.00 0.80 10.18
CA LEU A 47 3.19 1.76 10.92
C LEU A 47 1.84 1.12 11.26
N LEU A 48 1.57 0.96 12.55
CA LEU A 48 0.38 0.32 13.10
C LEU A 48 -0.40 1.33 13.95
N GLN A 49 -1.67 1.52 13.61
CA GLN A 49 -2.64 2.15 14.49
C GLN A 49 -3.32 1.08 15.34
N VAL A 50 -3.39 1.32 16.65
CA VAL A 50 -4.20 0.57 17.60
C VAL A 50 -5.32 1.48 18.07
N ALA A 51 -6.56 1.16 17.73
CA ALA A 51 -7.75 1.90 18.13
C ALA A 51 -8.53 1.12 19.20
N THR A 52 -8.73 1.75 20.35
CA THR A 52 -9.50 1.24 21.48
C THR A 52 -10.63 2.21 21.83
N PRO A 53 -11.62 1.83 22.67
CA PRO A 53 -12.63 2.76 23.16
C PRO A 53 -12.06 4.01 23.85
N GLN A 54 -10.85 3.91 24.40
CA GLN A 54 -10.19 4.99 25.14
C GLN A 54 -9.41 5.95 24.24
N GLY A 55 -9.09 5.56 23.01
CA GLY A 55 -8.29 6.37 22.09
C GLY A 55 -7.55 5.56 21.04
N LYS A 56 -6.82 6.27 20.18
CA LYS A 56 -6.02 5.71 19.09
C LYS A 56 -4.55 6.04 19.31
N VAL A 57 -3.69 5.06 19.06
CA VAL A 57 -2.24 5.20 19.19
C VAL A 57 -1.57 4.68 17.92
N LEU A 58 -0.61 5.43 17.39
CA LEU A 58 0.30 5.00 16.33
C LEU A 58 1.59 4.44 16.93
N ARG A 59 2.05 3.34 16.33
CA ARG A 59 3.27 2.61 16.69
C ARG A 59 4.06 2.35 15.41
N LEU A 60 5.36 2.62 15.45
CA LEU A 60 6.24 2.41 14.31
C LEU A 60 7.26 1.34 14.65
N LYS A 61 7.01 0.14 14.12
CA LYS A 61 7.80 -1.06 14.41
C LYS A 61 8.72 -1.42 13.27
N ASP A 62 9.78 -2.15 13.56
CA ASP A 62 10.54 -2.87 12.53
C ASP A 62 9.85 -4.20 12.15
N ALA A 63 10.44 -4.94 11.21
CA ALA A 63 9.93 -6.25 10.79
C ALA A 63 9.95 -7.31 11.92
N ALA A 64 10.81 -7.14 12.94
CA ALA A 64 10.86 -8.01 14.11
C ALA A 64 9.79 -7.65 15.16
N GLY A 65 9.04 -6.58 14.96
CA GLY A 65 7.99 -6.11 15.86
C GLY A 65 8.49 -5.20 17.00
N VAL A 66 9.75 -4.77 16.94
CA VAL A 66 10.36 -3.88 17.94
C VAL A 66 9.97 -2.43 17.64
N GLU A 67 9.52 -1.70 18.66
CA GLU A 67 9.21 -0.27 18.53
C GLU A 67 10.49 0.51 18.22
N THR A 68 10.47 1.29 17.13
CA THR A 68 11.67 2.03 16.68
C THR A 68 11.72 3.46 17.21
N VAL A 69 10.60 3.95 17.73
CA VAL A 69 10.38 5.28 18.31
C VAL A 69 9.20 5.18 19.28
N ASP A 70 9.00 6.21 20.10
CA ASP A 70 7.85 6.27 21.02
C ASP A 70 6.52 6.27 20.28
N ALA A 71 5.51 5.64 20.90
CA ALA A 71 4.16 5.61 20.39
C ALA A 71 3.48 6.99 20.52
N VAL A 72 2.60 7.32 19.58
CA VAL A 72 1.99 8.65 19.47
C VAL A 72 0.47 8.53 19.52
N GLU A 73 -0.17 9.26 20.44
CA GLU A 73 -1.63 9.37 20.48
C GLU A 73 -2.15 10.23 19.34
N ILE A 74 -3.24 9.78 18.70
CA ILE A 74 -3.87 10.49 17.58
C ILE A 74 -5.39 10.57 17.78
N SER A 75 -6.00 11.63 17.26
CA SER A 75 -7.45 11.84 17.30
C SER A 75 -8.15 11.45 16.00
N VAL A 76 -7.44 11.51 14.88
CA VAL A 76 -7.94 11.21 13.53
C VAL A 76 -7.04 10.17 12.86
N ASP A 77 -7.61 9.42 11.92
CA ASP A 77 -6.82 8.46 11.13
C ASP A 77 -5.77 9.22 10.31
N PRO A 78 -4.55 8.69 10.19
CA PRO A 78 -3.45 9.38 9.52
C PRO A 78 -3.69 9.50 8.01
N GLY A 79 -3.24 10.62 7.46
CA GLY A 79 -3.20 10.91 6.04
C GLY A 79 -1.83 11.48 5.66
N TRP A 80 -1.70 12.80 5.58
CA TRP A 80 -0.38 13.42 5.37
C TRP A 80 0.53 13.25 6.58
N PRO A 81 1.81 12.86 6.40
CA PRO A 81 2.76 12.77 7.51
C PRO A 81 2.90 14.07 8.29
N ALA A 82 2.74 15.22 7.62
CA ALA A 82 2.81 16.54 8.25
C ALA A 82 1.66 16.81 9.25
N ASP A 83 0.55 16.08 9.17
CA ASP A 83 -0.60 16.22 10.06
C ASP A 83 -0.44 15.37 11.34
N LEU A 84 0.57 14.50 11.39
CA LEU A 84 0.89 13.74 12.59
C LEU A 84 1.36 14.67 13.72
N PRO A 85 1.12 14.32 15.00
CA PRO A 85 1.67 15.07 16.13
C PRO A 85 3.19 15.16 16.06
N VAL A 86 3.73 16.31 16.47
CA VAL A 86 5.18 16.56 16.48
C VAL A 86 5.88 15.51 17.34
N SER A 87 6.67 14.66 16.70
CA SER A 87 7.29 13.49 17.29
C SER A 87 8.39 12.94 16.38
N ASP A 88 9.22 12.05 16.92
CA ASP A 88 10.22 11.32 16.12
C ASP A 88 9.56 10.38 15.10
N LEU A 89 8.38 9.84 15.44
CA LEU A 89 7.54 9.08 14.51
C LEU A 89 7.17 9.92 13.30
N ARG A 90 6.63 11.13 13.52
CA ARG A 90 6.28 12.05 12.43
C ARG A 90 7.47 12.31 11.52
N ARG A 91 8.63 12.68 12.09
CA ARG A 91 9.84 13.00 11.34
C ARG A 91 10.27 11.82 10.47
N LYS A 92 10.42 10.64 11.06
CA LYS A 92 10.86 9.42 10.36
C LYS A 92 9.89 9.00 9.25
N VAL A 93 8.58 9.09 9.50
CA VAL A 93 7.56 8.78 8.49
C VAL A 93 7.56 9.83 7.36
N ALA A 94 7.64 11.12 7.69
CA ALA A 94 7.68 12.19 6.69
C ALA A 94 8.92 12.11 5.79
N ASP A 95 10.09 11.82 6.37
CA ASP A 95 11.35 11.67 5.63
C ASP A 95 11.28 10.52 4.62
N LEU A 96 10.58 9.42 4.95
CA LEU A 96 10.44 8.26 4.07
C LEU A 96 9.35 8.43 3.01
N LEU A 97 8.23 9.05 3.37
CA LEU A 97 7.08 9.18 2.47
C LEU A 97 7.25 10.30 1.44
N GLU A 98 8.05 11.32 1.74
CA GLU A 98 8.21 12.51 0.91
C GLU A 98 6.85 13.14 0.54
N MET A 99 6.43 13.01 -0.73
CA MET A 99 5.19 13.58 -1.27
C MET A 99 4.00 12.61 -1.28
N ARG A 100 4.12 11.46 -0.58
CA ARG A 100 3.04 10.46 -0.48
C ARG A 100 2.22 10.63 0.80
N VAL A 101 0.94 10.33 0.71
CA VAL A 101 0.07 10.15 1.88
C VAL A 101 0.21 8.75 2.48
N LEU A 102 -0.09 8.62 3.76
CA LEU A 102 -0.36 7.34 4.41
C LEU A 102 -1.74 6.84 4.00
N LEU A 103 -1.81 5.58 3.58
CA LEU A 103 -3.03 4.88 3.22
C LEU A 103 -3.17 3.63 4.09
N PRO A 104 -4.38 3.30 4.54
CA PRO A 104 -4.61 2.02 5.20
C PRO A 104 -4.41 0.89 4.19
N VAL A 105 -3.42 0.02 4.44
CA VAL A 105 -3.11 -1.14 3.57
C VAL A 105 -3.78 -2.42 4.05
N ALA A 106 -4.12 -2.51 5.34
CA ALA A 106 -4.92 -3.58 5.92
C ALA A 106 -5.60 -3.09 7.21
N ARG A 107 -6.82 -3.57 7.46
CA ARG A 107 -7.54 -3.35 8.72
C ARG A 107 -7.93 -4.69 9.33
N VAL A 108 -7.76 -4.80 10.64
CA VAL A 108 -8.06 -6.01 11.40
C VAL A 108 -8.90 -5.64 12.60
N ASP A 109 -10.11 -6.18 12.66
CA ASP A 109 -10.93 -6.10 13.86
C ASP A 109 -10.54 -7.24 14.80
N CYS A 110 -10.30 -6.88 16.05
CA CYS A 110 -9.77 -7.78 17.05
C CYS A 110 -10.68 -7.83 18.27
N GLU A 111 -11.05 -9.03 18.68
CA GLU A 111 -11.61 -9.30 20.00
C GLU A 111 -10.51 -9.88 20.89
N VAL A 112 -10.27 -9.24 22.02
CA VAL A 112 -9.25 -9.63 23.00
C VAL A 112 -9.94 -10.04 24.29
N THR A 113 -9.83 -11.31 24.64
CA THR A 113 -10.28 -11.82 25.95
C THR A 113 -9.07 -12.00 26.85
N GLY A 114 -9.06 -11.32 28.00
CA GLY A 114 -8.02 -11.48 29.01
C GLY A 114 -8.21 -12.77 29.82
N LEU A 115 -7.12 -13.39 30.26
CA LEU A 115 -7.13 -14.44 31.28
C LEU A 115 -5.97 -14.26 32.25
N GLY A 116 -6.21 -14.36 33.54
CA GLY A 116 -5.18 -14.39 34.57
C GLY A 116 -4.86 -15.82 35.00
N VAL A 117 -3.61 -16.26 34.83
CA VAL A 117 -3.10 -17.52 35.39
C VAL A 117 -2.70 -17.28 36.83
N LEU A 118 -3.23 -18.08 37.75
CA LEU A 118 -3.08 -17.92 39.19
C LEU A 118 -2.11 -18.96 39.76
N ASN A 119 -1.35 -18.57 40.78
CA ASN A 119 -0.61 -19.52 41.62
C ASN A 119 -1.46 -20.02 42.81
N GLU A 120 -0.84 -20.82 43.69
CA GLU A 120 -1.47 -21.38 44.89
C GLU A 120 -1.99 -20.31 45.86
N ASP A 121 -1.37 -19.13 45.88
CA ASP A 121 -1.82 -17.97 46.68
C ASP A 121 -2.95 -17.16 46.01
N ALA A 122 -3.51 -17.65 44.90
CA ALA A 122 -4.47 -16.95 44.05
C ALA A 122 -3.97 -15.60 43.49
N LYS A 123 -2.65 -15.44 43.31
CA LYS A 123 -2.05 -14.27 42.66
C LYS A 123 -1.86 -14.53 41.17
N THR A 124 -2.15 -13.52 40.34
CA THR A 124 -1.87 -13.59 38.90
C THR A 124 -0.37 -13.59 38.64
N VAL A 125 0.14 -14.68 38.10
CA VAL A 125 1.55 -14.88 37.74
C VAL A 125 1.81 -14.63 36.26
N VAL A 126 0.83 -14.94 35.40
CA VAL A 126 0.90 -14.67 33.96
C VAL A 126 -0.44 -14.11 33.49
N ARG A 127 -0.40 -13.05 32.66
CA ARG A 127 -1.60 -12.59 31.95
C ARG A 127 -1.60 -13.13 30.52
N LEU A 128 -2.71 -13.69 30.11
CA LEU A 128 -2.95 -14.16 28.76
C LEU A 128 -3.92 -13.23 28.06
N GLN A 129 -3.69 -13.01 26.78
CA GLN A 129 -4.62 -12.32 25.89
C GLN A 129 -4.92 -13.26 24.73
N MET A 130 -6.17 -13.71 24.63
CA MET A 130 -6.65 -14.48 23.50
C MET A 130 -7.21 -13.52 22.44
N LEU A 131 -6.57 -13.48 21.27
CA LEU A 131 -6.92 -12.61 20.16
C LEU A 131 -7.69 -13.41 19.10
N ARG A 132 -8.91 -12.96 18.79
CA ARG A 132 -9.66 -13.36 17.59
C ARG A 132 -9.63 -12.19 16.61
N LEU A 133 -9.22 -12.49 15.39
CA LEU A 133 -8.79 -11.48 14.42
C LEU A 133 -9.55 -11.70 13.11
N ASN A 134 -10.19 -10.66 12.60
CA ASN A 134 -10.89 -10.70 11.32
C ASN A 134 -10.45 -9.52 10.46
N CYS A 135 -10.15 -9.80 9.19
CA CYS A 135 -9.89 -8.78 8.20
C CYS A 135 -11.13 -8.62 7.33
N ASP A 136 -11.58 -7.38 7.18
CA ASP A 136 -12.58 -7.00 6.18
C ASP A 136 -11.95 -5.99 5.22
N SER A 137 -12.16 -6.20 3.92
CA SER A 137 -11.69 -5.30 2.87
C SER A 137 -12.71 -5.31 1.73
N PRO A 138 -13.04 -4.14 1.16
CA PRO A 138 -13.87 -4.08 -0.04
C PRO A 138 -13.23 -4.78 -1.25
N GLU A 139 -11.93 -5.11 -1.20
CA GLU A 139 -11.20 -5.83 -2.23
C GLU A 139 -11.40 -7.34 -2.17
N VAL A 140 -11.95 -7.87 -1.07
CA VAL A 140 -12.19 -9.31 -0.87
C VAL A 140 -13.69 -9.56 -0.72
N HIS A 141 -14.18 -10.65 -1.32
CA HIS A 141 -15.62 -10.95 -1.36
C HIS A 141 -16.20 -11.36 0.00
N GLU A 142 -15.37 -11.91 0.89
CA GLU A 142 -15.76 -12.38 2.22
C GLU A 142 -14.70 -12.00 3.26
N PRO A 143 -15.11 -11.59 4.48
CA PRO A 143 -14.20 -11.34 5.58
C PRO A 143 -13.33 -12.56 5.86
N ARG A 144 -12.02 -12.37 6.02
CA ARG A 144 -11.09 -13.45 6.33
C ARG A 144 -10.74 -13.45 7.81
N THR A 145 -11.03 -14.56 8.48
CA THR A 145 -10.57 -14.81 9.84
C THR A 145 -9.09 -15.19 9.82
N LEU A 146 -8.27 -14.46 10.57
CA LEU A 146 -6.86 -14.77 10.76
C LEU A 146 -6.68 -15.88 11.81
N TRP A 147 -5.47 -16.42 11.92
CA TRP A 147 -5.17 -17.42 12.93
C TRP A 147 -5.33 -16.82 14.34
N PRO A 148 -6.07 -17.47 15.24
CA PRO A 148 -6.22 -16.98 16.60
C PRO A 148 -4.88 -17.07 17.34
N ARG A 149 -4.55 -16.01 18.06
CA ARG A 149 -3.28 -15.86 18.76
C ARG A 149 -3.49 -15.82 20.26
N LEU A 150 -2.60 -16.49 20.99
CA LEU A 150 -2.50 -16.34 22.44
C LEU A 150 -1.24 -15.55 22.72
N ARG A 151 -1.38 -14.37 23.32
CA ARG A 151 -0.26 -13.55 23.75
C ARG A 151 -0.07 -13.71 25.25
N LEU A 152 1.16 -14.00 25.66
CA LEU A 152 1.54 -14.08 27.07
C LEU A 152 2.15 -12.73 27.48
N VAL A 153 1.68 -12.17 28.57
CA VAL A 153 2.10 -10.87 29.11
C VAL A 153 2.70 -11.12 30.50
N ALA A 154 3.96 -10.74 30.65
CA ALA A 154 4.72 -10.90 31.88
C ALA A 154 4.08 -10.12 33.04
N VAL A 155 4.09 -10.71 34.22
CA VAL A 155 3.88 -10.01 35.50
C VAL A 155 5.25 -9.89 36.17
N LYS A 156 5.58 -8.68 36.64
CA LYS A 156 6.88 -8.39 37.24
C LYS A 156 7.15 -9.33 38.44
N GLY A 157 8.28 -10.04 38.41
CA GLY A 157 8.67 -10.98 39.46
C GLY A 157 8.17 -12.42 39.28
N TYR A 158 7.52 -12.72 38.15
CA TYR A 158 7.04 -14.06 37.77
C TYR A 158 7.52 -14.45 36.37
N GLU A 159 8.73 -14.04 36.01
CA GLU A 159 9.34 -14.33 34.71
C GLU A 159 9.57 -15.83 34.50
N ASP A 160 9.86 -16.59 35.57
CA ASP A 160 10.03 -18.04 35.51
C ASP A 160 8.71 -18.76 35.23
N ASP A 161 7.58 -18.31 35.81
CA ASP A 161 6.24 -18.84 35.50
C ASP A 161 5.84 -18.59 34.05
N LEU A 162 6.17 -17.40 33.51
CA LEU A 162 5.98 -17.07 32.11
C LEU A 162 6.77 -18.03 31.21
N ALA A 163 8.05 -18.26 31.53
CA ALA A 163 8.92 -19.14 30.77
C ALA A 163 8.43 -20.60 30.82
N ALA A 164 8.05 -21.08 32.00
CA ALA A 164 7.49 -22.42 32.18
C ALA A 164 6.19 -22.61 31.40
N LEU A 165 5.28 -21.62 31.43
CA LEU A 165 4.05 -21.67 30.65
C LEU A 165 4.32 -21.63 29.14
N ALA A 166 5.25 -20.77 28.69
CA ALA A 166 5.62 -20.71 27.29
C ALA A 166 6.21 -22.03 26.79
N ALA A 167 7.11 -22.66 27.58
CA ALA A 167 7.66 -23.97 27.28
C ALA A 167 6.56 -25.04 27.23
N ARG A 168 5.64 -25.06 28.20
CA ARG A 168 4.50 -26.00 28.20
C ARG A 168 3.64 -25.88 26.93
N LEU A 169 3.28 -24.65 26.54
CA LEU A 169 2.48 -24.42 25.33
C LEU A 169 3.20 -24.87 24.05
N ALA A 170 4.51 -24.66 23.98
CA ALA A 170 5.32 -25.03 22.82
C ALA A 170 5.62 -26.54 22.76
N ASP A 171 6.02 -27.13 23.89
CA ASP A 171 6.58 -28.48 23.94
C ASP A 171 5.51 -29.55 24.18
N GLU A 172 4.53 -29.28 25.07
CA GLU A 172 3.49 -30.26 25.38
C GLU A 172 2.29 -30.14 24.43
N TRP A 173 1.92 -28.91 24.05
CA TRP A 173 0.74 -28.67 23.20
C TRP A 173 1.10 -28.42 21.74
N GLU A 174 2.39 -28.38 21.40
CA GLU A 174 2.89 -28.17 20.04
C GLU A 174 2.36 -26.88 19.39
N TRP A 175 2.11 -25.83 20.20
CA TRP A 175 1.62 -24.57 19.65
C TRP A 175 2.78 -23.74 19.08
N PRO A 176 2.75 -23.41 17.78
CA PRO A 176 3.85 -22.70 17.15
C PRO A 176 3.93 -21.26 17.64
N ARG A 177 5.16 -20.74 17.72
CA ARG A 177 5.39 -19.30 17.94
C ARG A 177 4.93 -18.52 16.71
N ALA A 178 4.01 -17.58 16.91
CA ALA A 178 3.59 -16.66 15.87
C ALA A 178 4.57 -15.48 15.72
N PRO A 179 4.70 -14.88 14.53
CA PRO A 179 5.45 -13.63 14.36
C PRO A 179 4.90 -12.51 15.26
N GLU A 180 5.76 -11.66 15.80
CA GLU A 180 5.36 -10.53 16.65
C GLU A 180 4.47 -9.51 15.92
N CYS A 181 4.69 -9.35 14.61
CA CYS A 181 3.91 -8.45 13.77
C CYS A 181 2.85 -9.22 12.96
N LEU A 182 1.62 -8.70 12.94
CA LEU A 182 0.49 -9.24 12.17
C LEU A 182 0.50 -8.82 10.69
N PHE A 183 1.44 -7.98 10.28
CA PHE A 183 1.38 -7.25 9.01
C PHE A 183 1.26 -8.16 7.78
N ASP A 184 2.17 -9.12 7.60
CA ASP A 184 2.19 -9.96 6.39
C ASP A 184 0.91 -10.80 6.28
N GLU A 185 0.43 -11.35 7.40
CA GLU A 185 -0.82 -12.10 7.47
C GLU A 185 -2.04 -11.21 7.17
N ALA A 186 -2.09 -9.99 7.72
CA ALA A 186 -3.17 -9.04 7.49
C ALA A 186 -3.21 -8.53 6.04
N VAL A 187 -2.06 -8.24 5.43
CA VAL A 187 -1.96 -7.80 4.03
C VAL A 187 -2.36 -8.93 3.07
N ALA A 188 -1.87 -10.16 3.31
CA ALA A 188 -2.27 -11.33 2.53
C ALA A 188 -3.77 -11.65 2.67
N ALA A 189 -4.35 -11.41 3.85
CA ALA A 189 -5.78 -11.62 4.08
C ALA A 189 -6.67 -10.68 3.27
N VAL A 190 -6.20 -9.45 2.96
CA VAL A 190 -6.90 -8.53 2.06
C VAL A 190 -6.57 -8.73 0.58
N GLY A 191 -5.85 -9.81 0.24
CA GLY A 191 -5.53 -10.17 -1.15
C GLY A 191 -4.39 -9.34 -1.76
N ARG A 192 -3.58 -8.70 -0.93
CA ARG A 192 -2.43 -7.91 -1.35
C ARG A 192 -1.12 -8.57 -0.96
N GLU A 193 -0.04 -8.10 -1.57
CA GLU A 193 1.32 -8.48 -1.19
C GLU A 193 2.11 -7.21 -0.84
N PRO A 194 2.88 -7.20 0.26
CA PRO A 194 3.75 -6.07 0.54
C PRO A 194 4.71 -5.81 -0.62
N GLY A 195 4.75 -4.57 -1.12
CA GLY A 195 5.55 -4.23 -2.30
C GLY A 195 4.89 -4.57 -3.65
N ASP A 196 3.58 -4.89 -3.68
CA ASP A 196 2.83 -5.25 -4.89
C ASP A 196 2.76 -4.15 -5.97
N TYR A 197 3.23 -2.93 -5.69
CA TYR A 197 3.23 -1.80 -6.62
C TYR A 197 4.58 -1.09 -6.69
N SER A 198 5.02 -0.81 -7.92
CA SER A 198 6.12 0.09 -8.24
C SER A 198 5.87 0.78 -9.57
N SER A 199 6.22 2.07 -9.69
CA SER A 199 6.16 2.80 -10.97
C SER A 199 7.38 2.55 -11.88
N LYS A 200 8.34 1.75 -11.41
CA LYS A 200 9.50 1.33 -12.21
C LYS A 200 9.06 0.30 -13.24
N LEU A 201 9.49 0.52 -14.48
CA LEU A 201 9.26 -0.42 -15.58
C LEU A 201 10.34 -1.50 -15.51
N GLU A 202 10.08 -2.55 -14.73
CA GLU A 202 10.96 -3.71 -14.57
C GLU A 202 10.32 -4.92 -15.24
N VAL A 203 10.59 -5.08 -16.55
CA VAL A 203 10.03 -6.18 -17.35
C VAL A 203 11.17 -7.08 -17.80
N PRO A 204 11.32 -8.30 -17.23
CA PRO A 204 12.34 -9.23 -17.67
C PRO A 204 12.01 -9.75 -19.07
N LEU A 205 12.87 -9.43 -20.04
CA LEU A 205 12.75 -9.88 -21.42
C LEU A 205 13.85 -10.88 -21.76
N LYS A 206 13.48 -12.06 -22.24
CA LYS A 206 14.46 -13.04 -22.77
C LYS A 206 14.79 -12.65 -24.21
N PRO A 207 16.07 -12.72 -24.64
CA PRO A 207 16.49 -12.25 -25.97
C PRO A 207 15.72 -12.89 -27.14
N GLY A 208 15.39 -14.18 -27.03
CA GLY A 208 14.61 -14.94 -28.02
C GLY A 208 13.10 -14.76 -27.94
N THR A 209 12.57 -13.92 -27.04
CA THR A 209 11.12 -13.61 -27.01
C THR A 209 10.73 -12.92 -28.31
N MET A 210 9.58 -13.28 -28.88
CA MET A 210 9.04 -12.56 -30.04
C MET A 210 8.80 -11.09 -29.69
N ALA A 211 9.05 -10.18 -30.64
CA ALA A 211 8.96 -8.75 -30.41
C ALA A 211 7.55 -8.32 -30.01
N VAL A 212 6.51 -8.94 -30.58
CA VAL A 212 5.11 -8.69 -30.20
C VAL A 212 4.83 -9.06 -28.74
N ASP A 213 5.33 -10.19 -28.26
CA ASP A 213 5.13 -10.62 -26.88
C ASP A 213 5.91 -9.76 -25.89
N ALA A 214 7.14 -9.39 -26.26
CA ALA A 214 7.94 -8.46 -25.46
C ALA A 214 7.26 -7.09 -25.35
N LEU A 215 6.72 -6.58 -26.46
CA LEU A 215 5.95 -5.34 -26.49
C LEU A 215 4.69 -5.44 -25.63
N ARG A 216 3.89 -6.50 -25.79
CA ARG A 216 2.69 -6.74 -24.98
C ARG A 216 3.03 -6.77 -23.49
N LYS A 217 4.11 -7.44 -23.08
CA LYS A 217 4.57 -7.43 -21.67
C LYS A 217 4.88 -6.03 -21.16
N VAL A 218 5.62 -5.24 -21.92
CA VAL A 218 5.94 -3.85 -21.57
C VAL A 218 4.67 -3.00 -21.46
N MET A 219 3.77 -3.11 -22.46
CA MET A 219 2.53 -2.32 -22.49
C MET A 219 1.55 -2.71 -21.39
N ARG A 220 1.47 -3.99 -21.02
CA ARG A 220 0.65 -4.47 -19.88
C ARG A 220 1.14 -3.90 -18.56
N ASN A 221 2.45 -3.89 -18.32
CA ASN A 221 3.00 -3.29 -17.10
C ASN A 221 2.71 -1.78 -17.03
N LEU A 222 2.84 -1.07 -18.15
CA LEU A 222 2.48 0.35 -18.23
C LEU A 222 0.99 0.59 -18.05
N LEU A 223 0.14 -0.28 -18.60
CA LEU A 223 -1.31 -0.22 -18.46
C LEU A 223 -1.73 -0.48 -17.00
N ASP A 224 -1.16 -1.49 -16.35
CA ASP A 224 -1.40 -1.77 -14.93
C ASP A 224 -1.00 -0.58 -14.05
N THR A 225 0.19 -0.01 -14.27
CA THR A 225 0.62 1.22 -13.59
C THR A 225 -0.39 2.35 -13.79
N LEU A 226 -0.81 2.57 -15.04
CA LEU A 226 -1.78 3.61 -15.38
C LEU A 226 -3.10 3.39 -14.65
N GLN A 227 -3.68 2.18 -14.71
CA GLN A 227 -4.97 1.84 -14.11
C GLN A 227 -4.95 1.96 -12.58
N ARG A 228 -3.92 1.41 -11.93
CA ARG A 228 -3.75 1.47 -10.48
C ARG A 228 -3.71 2.89 -9.93
N ASN A 229 -3.23 3.86 -10.71
CA ASN A 229 -3.14 5.25 -10.29
C ASN A 229 -4.38 6.10 -10.58
N ILE A 230 -5.36 5.61 -11.36
CA ILE A 230 -6.55 6.40 -11.73
C ILE A 230 -7.36 6.78 -10.48
N ALA A 231 -7.59 5.84 -9.57
CA ALA A 231 -8.42 6.08 -8.40
C ALA A 231 -7.81 7.16 -7.49
N GLY A 232 -6.51 7.04 -7.16
CA GLY A 232 -5.81 8.03 -6.35
C GLY A 232 -5.70 9.39 -7.03
N ALA A 233 -5.42 9.43 -8.34
CA ALA A 233 -5.37 10.68 -9.11
C ALA A 233 -6.73 11.38 -9.17
N ARG A 234 -7.85 10.64 -9.30
CA ARG A 234 -9.21 11.19 -9.28
C ARG A 234 -9.64 11.69 -7.90
N ALA A 235 -9.14 11.06 -6.85
CA ALA A 235 -9.43 11.41 -5.47
C ALA A 235 -8.54 12.54 -4.93
N ASP A 236 -7.52 12.97 -5.68
CA ASP A 236 -6.54 13.98 -5.26
C ASP A 236 -5.80 13.58 -3.97
N LEU A 237 -5.46 12.28 -3.83
CA LEU A 237 -4.84 11.77 -2.61
C LEU A 237 -3.43 12.34 -2.41
N ASP A 238 -2.62 12.27 -3.45
CA ASP A 238 -1.34 12.94 -3.57
C ASP A 238 -0.98 13.16 -5.05
N SER A 239 0.02 14.03 -5.29
CA SER A 239 0.44 14.40 -6.65
C SER A 239 1.17 13.27 -7.40
N GLU A 240 1.67 12.27 -6.67
CA GLU A 240 2.48 11.21 -7.24
C GLU A 240 1.62 10.16 -7.96
N PHE A 241 0.34 9.98 -7.57
CA PHE A 241 -0.62 9.22 -8.37
C PHE A 241 -0.75 9.77 -9.80
N LEU A 242 -0.92 11.09 -9.93
CA LEU A 242 -1.00 11.73 -11.24
C LEU A 242 0.36 11.69 -11.97
N HIS A 243 1.46 11.80 -11.22
CA HIS A 243 2.81 11.66 -11.78
C HIS A 243 3.00 10.30 -12.46
N ASP A 244 2.77 9.20 -11.72
CA ASP A 244 2.97 7.84 -12.21
C ASP A 244 2.06 7.52 -13.40
N LEU A 245 0.78 7.91 -13.33
CA LEU A 245 -0.18 7.78 -14.44
C LEU A 245 0.35 8.47 -15.71
N ARG A 246 0.91 9.68 -15.57
CA ARG A 246 1.49 10.44 -16.69
C ARG A 246 2.79 9.82 -17.20
N VAL A 247 3.65 9.33 -16.32
CA VAL A 247 4.88 8.62 -16.70
C VAL A 247 4.53 7.39 -17.53
N ALA A 248 3.57 6.58 -17.08
CA ALA A 248 3.08 5.42 -17.81
C ALA A 248 2.52 5.82 -19.18
N THR A 249 1.63 6.82 -19.23
CA THR A 249 1.05 7.35 -20.48
C THR A 249 2.13 7.81 -21.49
N ARG A 250 3.12 8.56 -21.02
CA ARG A 250 4.24 9.03 -21.85
C ARG A 250 5.09 7.86 -22.36
N ARG A 251 5.40 6.88 -21.49
CA ARG A 251 6.16 5.68 -21.87
C ARG A 251 5.41 4.85 -22.90
N THR A 252 4.10 4.68 -22.76
CA THR A 252 3.24 3.98 -23.75
C THR A 252 3.34 4.66 -25.12
N ARG A 253 3.18 5.99 -25.19
CA ARG A 253 3.31 6.74 -26.45
C ARG A 253 4.70 6.65 -27.07
N SER A 254 5.74 6.70 -26.25
CA SER A 254 7.12 6.54 -26.70
C SER A 254 7.34 5.15 -27.27
N ALA A 255 6.93 4.11 -26.54
CA ALA A 255 7.05 2.71 -26.98
C ALA A 255 6.30 2.46 -28.29
N LEU A 256 5.06 2.97 -28.44
CA LEU A 256 4.30 2.93 -29.70
C LEU A 256 5.04 3.60 -30.88
N THR A 257 5.90 4.58 -30.61
CA THR A 257 6.72 5.23 -31.65
C THR A 257 7.94 4.39 -32.04
N GLN A 258 8.49 3.62 -31.10
CA GLN A 258 9.70 2.81 -31.31
C GLN A 258 9.41 1.48 -32.01
N VAL A 259 8.21 0.92 -31.82
CA VAL A 259 7.81 -0.41 -32.30
C VAL A 259 7.17 -0.44 -33.69
N LYS A 260 7.71 0.36 -34.63
CA LYS A 260 7.22 0.38 -36.02
C LYS A 260 7.14 -1.05 -36.58
N HIS A 261 5.98 -1.41 -37.14
CA HIS A 261 5.72 -2.72 -37.72
C HIS A 261 5.83 -3.91 -36.74
N VAL A 262 5.65 -3.73 -35.44
CA VAL A 262 5.40 -4.85 -34.50
C VAL A 262 3.91 -5.03 -34.26
N LEU A 263 3.18 -3.91 -34.14
CA LEU A 263 1.73 -3.87 -34.19
C LEU A 263 1.28 -3.30 -35.55
N PRO A 264 0.03 -3.55 -35.97
CA PRO A 264 -0.57 -2.91 -37.14
C PRO A 264 -0.49 -1.38 -37.05
N ASP A 265 -0.14 -0.71 -38.16
CA ASP A 265 0.17 0.72 -38.16
C ASP A 265 -1.07 1.60 -37.87
N ASP A 266 -2.26 1.13 -38.25
CA ASP A 266 -3.55 1.75 -37.93
C ASP A 266 -3.85 1.71 -36.43
N VAL A 267 -3.63 0.56 -35.78
CA VAL A 267 -3.72 0.39 -34.32
C VAL A 267 -2.75 1.35 -33.64
N VAL A 268 -1.48 1.39 -34.08
CA VAL A 268 -0.48 2.30 -33.52
C VAL A 268 -0.91 3.76 -33.67
N SER A 269 -1.43 4.15 -34.83
CA SER A 269 -1.88 5.53 -35.09
C SER A 269 -3.04 5.94 -34.18
N ASP A 270 -4.08 5.11 -34.08
CA ASP A 270 -5.25 5.37 -33.23
C ASP A 270 -4.86 5.52 -31.75
N PHE A 271 -4.18 4.52 -31.18
CA PHE A 271 -3.82 4.57 -29.76
C PHE A 271 -2.82 5.68 -29.44
N ARG A 272 -1.95 6.08 -30.37
CA ARG A 272 -1.11 7.27 -30.18
C ARG A 272 -1.93 8.54 -30.00
N GLN A 273 -3.03 8.69 -30.75
CA GLN A 273 -3.93 9.83 -30.63
C GLN A 273 -4.71 9.78 -29.31
N ARG A 274 -5.24 8.61 -28.95
CA ARG A 274 -6.01 8.45 -27.69
C ARG A 274 -5.14 8.66 -26.44
N PHE A 275 -3.92 8.13 -26.41
CA PHE A 275 -2.98 8.43 -25.32
C PHE A 275 -2.45 9.87 -25.35
N ALA A 276 -2.43 10.53 -26.53
CA ALA A 276 -2.13 11.96 -26.59
C ALA A 276 -3.23 12.78 -25.91
N TRP A 277 -4.50 12.45 -26.11
CA TRP A 277 -5.62 13.02 -25.36
C TRP A 277 -5.43 12.82 -23.85
N LEU A 278 -5.10 11.60 -23.40
CA LEU A 278 -4.86 11.35 -21.97
C LEU A 278 -3.71 12.22 -21.40
N GLY A 279 -2.64 12.41 -22.17
CA GLY A 279 -1.55 13.31 -21.82
C GLY A 279 -1.97 14.79 -21.73
N GLN A 280 -2.90 15.22 -22.59
CA GLN A 280 -3.45 16.58 -22.61
C GLN A 280 -4.36 16.84 -21.41
N VAL A 281 -5.27 15.91 -21.08
CA VAL A 281 -6.21 16.11 -19.96
C VAL A 281 -5.51 16.06 -18.59
N THR A 282 -4.40 15.32 -18.49
CA THR A 282 -3.59 15.21 -17.25
C THR A 282 -2.56 16.32 -17.09
N GLY A 283 -2.25 17.09 -18.14
CA GLY A 283 -1.20 18.11 -18.15
C GLY A 283 -1.44 19.26 -17.17
N PRO A 284 -2.56 19.99 -17.30
CA PRO A 284 -2.81 21.19 -16.50
C PRO A 284 -2.71 20.97 -14.98
N THR A 285 -3.31 19.89 -14.47
CA THR A 285 -3.23 19.57 -13.04
C THR A 285 -1.79 19.27 -12.63
N ARG A 286 -1.06 18.45 -13.39
CA ARG A 286 0.32 18.11 -13.03
C ARG A 286 1.24 19.32 -13.04
N ASP A 287 1.08 20.22 -14.00
CA ASP A 287 1.91 21.43 -14.06
C ASP A 287 1.67 22.28 -12.79
N LEU A 288 0.41 22.44 -12.38
CA LEU A 288 0.04 23.15 -11.15
C LEU A 288 0.54 22.44 -9.89
N ASP A 289 0.43 21.11 -9.81
CA ASP A 289 0.99 20.34 -8.69
C ASP A 289 2.50 20.56 -8.57
N VAL A 290 3.24 20.48 -9.69
CA VAL A 290 4.69 20.73 -9.70
C VAL A 290 5.01 22.14 -9.22
N PHE A 291 4.30 23.16 -9.70
CA PHE A 291 4.51 24.52 -9.21
C PHE A 291 4.25 24.64 -7.71
N LEU A 292 3.16 24.04 -7.20
CA LEU A 292 2.82 24.06 -5.78
C LEU A 292 3.86 23.34 -4.91
N LEU A 293 4.41 22.23 -5.37
CA LEU A 293 5.47 21.49 -4.68
C LEU A 293 6.79 22.27 -4.63
N GLU A 294 7.10 23.02 -5.68
CA GLU A 294 8.34 23.80 -5.78
C GLU A 294 8.26 25.16 -5.05
N LEU A 295 7.07 25.61 -4.67
CA LEU A 295 6.87 26.91 -3.99
C LEU A 295 7.77 27.13 -2.76
N PRO A 296 7.93 26.16 -1.83
CA PRO A 296 8.83 26.34 -0.70
C PRO A 296 10.28 26.58 -1.12
N ARG A 297 10.75 25.89 -2.18
CA ARG A 297 12.09 26.09 -2.73
C ARG A 297 12.21 27.46 -3.39
N TYR A 298 11.20 27.91 -4.14
CA TYR A 298 11.18 29.25 -4.71
C TYR A 298 11.21 30.33 -3.62
N ARG A 299 10.40 30.17 -2.56
CA ARG A 299 10.42 31.08 -1.41
C ARG A 299 11.80 31.15 -0.76
N ALA A 300 12.46 30.01 -0.55
CA ALA A 300 13.80 29.96 0.03
C ALA A 300 14.88 30.62 -0.84
N SER A 301 14.63 30.76 -2.15
CA SER A 301 15.56 31.40 -3.09
C SER A 301 15.38 32.92 -3.21
N LEU A 302 14.33 33.50 -2.62
CA LEU A 302 14.05 34.94 -2.67
C LEU A 302 14.63 35.68 -1.46
N PRO A 303 14.95 36.99 -1.59
CA PRO A 303 15.21 37.84 -0.43
C PRO A 303 14.04 37.83 0.55
N ALA A 304 14.31 37.90 1.86
CA ALA A 304 13.27 37.82 2.90
C ALA A 304 12.13 38.85 2.71
N ALA A 305 12.45 40.05 2.20
CA ALA A 305 11.47 41.10 1.94
C ALA A 305 10.45 40.77 0.83
N MET A 306 10.72 39.77 -0.02
CA MET A 306 9.87 39.34 -1.15
C MET A 306 9.27 37.94 -0.92
N ALA A 307 9.54 37.30 0.22
CA ALA A 307 9.10 35.94 0.49
C ALA A 307 7.56 35.82 0.62
N ASP A 308 6.92 36.88 1.11
CA ASP A 308 5.47 36.96 1.32
C ASP A 308 4.71 37.28 0.03
N ASP A 309 5.38 37.86 -0.99
CA ASP A 309 4.77 38.14 -2.30
C ASP A 309 4.30 36.85 -3.01
N LEU A 310 4.93 35.71 -2.69
CA LEU A 310 4.54 34.40 -3.21
C LEU A 310 3.24 33.86 -2.59
N ASP A 311 2.75 34.40 -1.47
CA ASP A 311 1.50 33.92 -0.87
C ASP A 311 0.30 34.17 -1.77
N ILE A 312 0.26 35.33 -2.42
CA ILE A 312 -0.80 35.67 -3.38
C ILE A 312 -0.75 34.68 -4.55
N LEU A 313 0.45 34.40 -5.09
CA LEU A 313 0.61 33.42 -6.16
C LEU A 313 0.18 32.03 -5.70
N ALA A 314 0.54 31.60 -4.49
CA ALA A 314 0.15 30.31 -3.93
C ALA A 314 -1.37 30.15 -3.82
N VAL A 315 -2.09 31.21 -3.41
CA VAL A 315 -3.56 31.23 -3.38
C VAL A 315 -4.14 31.04 -4.78
N HIS A 316 -3.63 31.77 -5.78
CA HIS A 316 -4.08 31.65 -7.18
C HIS A 316 -3.79 30.26 -7.76
N LEU A 317 -2.60 29.71 -7.54
CA LEU A 317 -2.21 28.38 -8.00
C LEU A 317 -3.09 27.30 -7.39
N ARG A 318 -3.41 27.36 -6.08
CA ARG A 318 -4.32 26.41 -5.43
C ARG A 318 -5.74 26.51 -5.98
N ALA A 319 -6.24 27.72 -6.25
CA ALA A 319 -7.55 27.90 -6.86
C ALA A 319 -7.60 27.31 -8.27
N ALA A 320 -6.57 27.57 -9.10
CA ALA A 320 -6.44 26.99 -10.42
C ALA A 320 -6.31 25.47 -10.38
N GLN A 321 -5.53 24.92 -9.45
CA GLN A 321 -5.33 23.48 -9.26
C GLN A 321 -6.66 22.80 -8.96
N ARG A 322 -7.49 23.35 -8.07
CA ARG A 322 -8.81 22.79 -7.75
C ARG A 322 -9.71 22.72 -8.98
N VAL A 323 -9.72 23.77 -9.82
CA VAL A 323 -10.51 23.79 -11.05
C VAL A 323 -10.00 22.75 -12.05
N ALA A 324 -8.67 22.68 -12.25
CA ALA A 324 -8.04 21.68 -13.11
C ALA A 324 -8.32 20.25 -12.62
N GLN A 325 -8.26 20.03 -11.30
CA GLN A 325 -8.52 18.75 -10.66
C GLN A 325 -9.97 18.29 -10.83
N GLN A 326 -10.95 19.20 -10.72
CA GLN A 326 -12.34 18.86 -11.02
C GLN A 326 -12.53 18.44 -12.48
N LYS A 327 -11.82 19.09 -13.42
CA LYS A 327 -11.83 18.67 -14.82
C LYS A 327 -11.19 17.29 -14.98
N LEU A 328 -9.99 17.08 -14.41
CA LEU A 328 -9.28 15.80 -14.45
C LEU A 328 -10.16 14.65 -13.92
N LYS A 329 -10.79 14.85 -12.76
CA LYS A 329 -11.68 13.86 -12.13
C LYS A 329 -12.82 13.42 -13.05
N ARG A 330 -13.39 14.35 -13.81
CA ARG A 330 -14.46 14.08 -14.79
C ARG A 330 -13.91 13.32 -16.00
N GLU A 331 -12.80 13.78 -16.58
CA GLU A 331 -12.17 13.15 -17.75
C GLU A 331 -11.74 11.71 -17.45
N LEU A 332 -11.08 11.47 -16.32
CA LEU A 332 -10.67 10.13 -15.88
C LEU A 332 -11.86 9.24 -15.48
N GLY A 333 -13.03 9.82 -15.18
CA GLY A 333 -14.28 9.10 -14.92
C GLY A 333 -15.17 8.93 -16.14
N SER A 334 -14.73 9.38 -17.32
CA SER A 334 -15.56 9.45 -18.52
C SER A 334 -15.74 8.08 -19.20
N VAL A 335 -16.70 8.00 -20.12
CA VAL A 335 -16.84 6.85 -21.04
C VAL A 335 -15.62 6.74 -21.95
N GLN A 336 -15.06 7.86 -22.40
CA GLN A 336 -13.86 7.89 -23.24
C GLN A 336 -12.65 7.24 -22.55
N MET A 337 -12.43 7.52 -21.26
CA MET A 337 -11.36 6.89 -20.48
C MET A 337 -11.57 5.38 -20.38
N ARG A 338 -12.78 4.93 -20.05
CA ARG A 338 -13.10 3.49 -19.96
C ARG A 338 -12.88 2.79 -21.30
N THR A 339 -13.43 3.35 -22.38
CA THR A 339 -13.28 2.83 -23.74
C THR A 339 -11.81 2.74 -24.16
N LEU A 340 -10.98 3.75 -23.83
CA LEU A 340 -9.54 3.70 -24.08
C LEU A 340 -8.88 2.50 -23.38
N LEU A 341 -9.21 2.25 -22.11
CA LEU A 341 -8.62 1.14 -21.35
C LEU A 341 -9.12 -0.21 -21.85
N ASP A 342 -10.41 -0.34 -22.09
CA ASP A 342 -11.04 -1.59 -22.53
C ASP A 342 -10.54 -1.99 -23.93
N ASP A 343 -10.52 -1.06 -24.88
CA ASP A 343 -10.01 -1.31 -26.23
C ASP A 343 -8.51 -1.61 -26.20
N TRP A 344 -7.74 -0.94 -25.33
CA TRP A 344 -6.31 -1.20 -25.22
C TRP A 344 -6.02 -2.57 -24.60
N HIS A 345 -6.78 -2.98 -23.59
CA HIS A 345 -6.74 -4.36 -23.07
C HIS A 345 -7.01 -5.36 -24.18
N ALA A 346 -8.09 -5.18 -24.94
CA ALA A 346 -8.43 -6.06 -26.06
C ALA A 346 -7.29 -6.19 -27.09
N VAL A 347 -6.60 -5.10 -27.42
CA VAL A 347 -5.44 -5.15 -28.34
C VAL A 347 -4.26 -5.92 -27.73
N LEU A 348 -4.00 -5.75 -26.43
CA LEU A 348 -2.89 -6.44 -25.76
C LEU A 348 -3.18 -7.92 -25.49
N ASP A 349 -4.45 -8.29 -25.30
CA ASP A 349 -4.95 -9.64 -25.03
C ASP A 349 -5.26 -10.48 -26.27
N ALA A 350 -5.48 -9.84 -27.41
CA ALA A 350 -5.74 -10.56 -28.65
C ALA A 350 -4.57 -11.48 -29.02
N ASP A 351 -4.86 -12.76 -29.29
CA ASP A 351 -3.87 -13.75 -29.76
C ASP A 351 -3.18 -13.23 -31.04
N GLU A 352 -4.00 -12.83 -32.02
CA GLU A 352 -3.61 -12.10 -33.22
C GLU A 352 -4.10 -10.65 -33.10
N PRO A 353 -3.21 -9.64 -33.16
CA PRO A 353 -3.64 -8.25 -33.08
C PRO A 353 -4.54 -7.91 -34.28
N PRO A 354 -5.58 -7.05 -34.11
CA PRO A 354 -6.50 -6.71 -35.20
C PRO A 354 -5.75 -6.01 -36.34
N GLY A 355 -5.76 -6.59 -37.55
CA GLY A 355 -5.09 -6.08 -38.74
C GLY A 355 -4.04 -7.03 -39.31
N GLU A 356 -3.31 -6.62 -40.34
CA GLU A 356 -2.19 -7.42 -40.87
C GLU A 356 -1.01 -7.39 -39.89
N PRO A 357 -0.40 -8.55 -39.55
CA PRO A 357 0.73 -8.60 -38.65
C PRO A 357 1.87 -7.69 -39.11
N GLY A 358 2.42 -6.94 -38.16
CA GLY A 358 3.58 -6.11 -38.44
C GLY A 358 4.79 -6.96 -38.86
N TRP A 359 5.57 -6.51 -39.83
CA TRP A 359 6.75 -7.23 -40.37
C TRP A 359 7.81 -7.65 -39.35
N PHE A 360 7.80 -7.07 -38.15
CA PHE A 360 8.73 -7.40 -37.07
C PHE A 360 8.09 -8.16 -35.91
N ALA A 361 6.79 -8.47 -35.97
CA ALA A 361 6.06 -9.12 -34.89
C ALA A 361 6.74 -10.44 -34.44
N ASP A 362 7.09 -11.29 -35.41
CA ASP A 362 7.64 -12.63 -35.17
C ASP A 362 9.17 -12.65 -35.04
N LEU A 363 9.84 -11.48 -35.09
CA LEU A 363 11.28 -11.42 -34.90
C LEU A 363 11.66 -11.47 -33.42
N PRO A 364 12.82 -12.06 -33.07
CA PRO A 364 13.37 -11.94 -31.71
C PRO A 364 13.53 -10.48 -31.29
N VAL A 365 13.11 -10.16 -30.06
CA VAL A 365 13.15 -8.79 -29.52
C VAL A 365 14.56 -8.21 -29.53
N GLU A 366 15.60 -9.01 -29.31
CA GLU A 366 16.99 -8.57 -29.38
C GLU A 366 17.36 -7.97 -30.75
N ARG A 367 16.80 -8.55 -31.84
CA ARG A 367 17.09 -8.11 -33.21
C ARG A 367 16.39 -6.80 -33.53
N VAL A 368 15.16 -6.64 -33.03
CA VAL A 368 14.36 -5.42 -33.20
C VAL A 368 14.93 -4.29 -32.35
N ALA A 369 15.27 -4.56 -31.09
CA ALA A 369 15.87 -3.60 -30.17
C ALA A 369 17.28 -3.20 -30.60
N GLY A 370 18.13 -4.16 -30.99
CA GLY A 370 19.50 -3.91 -31.44
C GLY A 370 19.56 -2.93 -32.62
N ARG A 371 18.65 -3.08 -33.60
CA ARG A 371 18.53 -2.15 -34.75
C ARG A 371 18.14 -0.71 -34.36
N ARG A 372 17.52 -0.53 -33.20
CA ARG A 372 17.04 0.77 -32.70
C ARG A 372 18.04 1.44 -31.78
N ILE A 373 18.70 0.68 -30.91
CA ILE A 373 19.67 1.19 -29.94
C ILE A 373 21.01 1.52 -30.60
N SER A 374 21.35 0.86 -31.72
CA SER A 374 22.57 1.13 -32.49
C SER A 374 22.48 2.36 -33.41
N ARG A 375 21.40 3.14 -33.33
CA ARG A 375 21.19 4.41 -34.06
C ARG A 375 21.20 5.55 -33.05
#